data_AF-A0A1G0XVQ9-F1
#
_entry.id   AF-A0A1G0XVQ9-F1
#
_cell.length_a   1.000
_cell.length_b   1.000
_cell.length_c   1.000
_cell.angle_alpha   90.00
_cell.angle_beta   90.00
_cell.angle_gamma   90.00
#
_symmetry.space_group_name_H-M   'P 1'
#
loop_
_entity.id
_entity.type
_entity.pdbx_description
1 polymer ?
#
loop_
_entity_poly.entity_id
_entity_poly.type
_entity_poly.pdbx_seq_one_letter_code
_entity_poly.pdbx_strand_id
1 'polypeptide(L)'
;MRYEWNPEKNELLKKERKISFEKIVFHLSKGDLWKVSEHPDKDNYPEQKIFFVIVEGYIYLVPYVVGREITFLKTIIPSRKATKAYRKEKKES
;
A
#
# COMPACT_ATOMS: atom_id res chain seq x y z
N MET A 1 1.00 -3.01 -15.34
CA MET A 1 0.27 -3.72 -14.26
C MET A 1 -1.10 -3.09 -14.13
N ARG A 2 -2.17 -3.88 -14.10
CA ARG A 2 -3.53 -3.39 -13.89
C ARG A 2 -3.88 -3.50 -12.41
N TYR A 3 -4.35 -2.42 -11.80
CA TYR A 3 -4.76 -2.41 -10.39
C TYR A 3 -6.29 -2.41 -10.32
N GLU A 4 -6.83 -3.28 -9.48
CA GLU A 4 -8.26 -3.37 -9.20
C GLU A 4 -8.50 -3.23 -7.69
N TRP A 5 -9.64 -2.67 -7.31
CA TRP A 5 -10.05 -2.50 -5.92
C TRP A 5 -11.57 -2.47 -5.84
N ASN A 6 -12.12 -2.70 -4.64
CA ASN A 6 -13.56 -2.53 -4.44
C ASN A 6 -13.91 -1.02 -4.42
N PRO A 7 -14.80 -0.54 -5.32
CA PRO A 7 -15.14 0.88 -5.44
C PRO A 7 -15.87 1.41 -4.20
N GLU A 8 -16.74 0.62 -3.56
CA GLU A 8 -17.46 1.03 -2.34
C GLU A 8 -16.48 1.29 -1.19
N LYS A 9 -15.46 0.42 -1.05
CA LYS A 9 -14.38 0.63 -0.07
C LYS A 9 -13.54 1.87 -0.39
N ASN A 10 -13.31 2.15 -1.67
CA ASN A 10 -12.58 3.35 -2.09
C ASN A 10 -13.31 4.62 -1.65
N GLU A 11 -14.62 4.68 -1.87
CA GLU A 11 -15.45 5.82 -1.48
C GLU A 11 -15.52 5.99 0.03
N LEU A 12 -15.58 4.89 0.79
CA LEU A 12 -15.50 4.94 2.25
C LEU A 12 -14.16 5.53 2.73
N LEU A 13 -13.03 5.06 2.18
CA LEU A 13 -11.70 5.57 2.52
C LEU A 13 -11.53 7.05 2.18
N LYS A 14 -12.12 7.51 1.07
CA LYS A 14 -12.15 8.93 0.70
C LYS A 14 -12.90 9.76 1.73
N LYS A 15 -14.09 9.31 2.15
CA LYS A 15 -14.93 10.01 3.12
C LYS A 15 -14.30 10.05 4.52
N GLU A 16 -13.82 8.92 5.01
CA GLU A 16 -13.32 8.81 6.38
C GLU A 16 -11.90 9.35 6.55
N ARG A 17 -11.02 9.11 5.57
CA ARG A 17 -9.57 9.28 5.73
C ARG A 17 -8.93 10.16 4.68
N LYS A 18 -9.71 10.74 3.76
CA LYS A 18 -9.23 11.55 2.62
C LYS A 18 -8.15 10.83 1.80
N ILE A 19 -8.23 9.50 1.73
CA ILE A 19 -7.31 8.65 0.97
C ILE A 19 -8.09 7.75 0.02
N SER A 20 -7.54 7.48 -1.16
CA SER A 20 -8.16 6.62 -2.17
C SER A 20 -7.14 5.64 -2.73
N PHE A 21 -7.62 4.52 -3.26
CA PHE A 21 -6.78 3.59 -4.02
C PHE A 21 -6.19 4.27 -5.26
N GLU A 22 -6.92 5.20 -5.88
CA GLU A 22 -6.40 6.01 -7.00
C GLU A 22 -5.16 6.81 -6.58
N LYS A 23 -5.19 7.44 -5.41
CA LYS A 23 -4.04 8.18 -4.87
C LYS A 23 -2.86 7.25 -4.58
N ILE A 24 -3.13 6.05 -4.07
CA ILE A 24 -2.11 5.03 -3.86
C ILE A 24 -1.48 4.60 -5.20
N VAL A 25 -2.28 4.27 -6.21
CA VAL A 25 -1.80 3.85 -7.52
C VAL A 25 -1.00 4.96 -8.20
N PHE A 26 -1.43 6.21 -8.06
CA PHE A 26 -0.69 7.37 -8.54
C PHE A 26 0.71 7.46 -7.91
N HIS A 27 0.82 7.32 -6.58
CA HIS A 27 2.10 7.31 -5.87
C HIS A 27 2.97 6.09 -6.25
N LEU A 28 2.37 4.91 -6.38
CA LEU A 28 3.06 3.72 -6.87
C LEU A 28 3.63 3.95 -8.28
N SER A 29 2.88 4.58 -9.18
CA SER A 29 3.33 4.89 -10.53
C SER A 29 4.44 5.94 -10.57
N LYS A 30 4.57 6.77 -9.53
CA LYS A 30 5.67 7.73 -9.37
C LYS A 30 6.93 7.12 -8.76
N GLY A 31 6.86 5.90 -8.25
CA GLY A 31 7.95 5.28 -7.50
C GLY A 31 7.99 5.69 -6.02
N ASP A 32 6.92 6.27 -5.47
CA ASP A 32 6.78 6.59 -4.04
C ASP A 32 6.50 5.32 -3.20
N LEU A 33 7.33 4.29 -3.40
CA LEU A 33 7.25 3.00 -2.72
C LEU A 33 8.48 2.84 -1.83
N TRP A 34 8.27 2.77 -0.52
CA TRP A 34 9.37 2.56 0.43
C TRP A 34 9.88 1.12 0.39
N LYS A 35 8.97 0.13 0.44
CA LYS A 35 9.31 -1.29 0.31
C LYS A 35 8.09 -2.16 0.04
N VAL A 36 8.34 -3.41 -0.32
CA VAL A 36 7.34 -4.47 -0.40
C VAL A 36 7.67 -5.52 0.67
N SER A 37 6.68 -5.97 1.42
CA SER A 37 6.83 -7.13 2.31
C SER A 37 5.97 -8.28 1.81
N GLU A 38 6.53 -9.47 1.82
CA GLU A 38 5.79 -10.71 1.64
C GLU A 38 5.24 -11.16 3.01
N HIS A 39 4.11 -11.88 3.03
CA HIS A 39 3.66 -12.53 4.27
C HIS A 39 4.63 -13.67 4.61
N PRO A 40 5.07 -13.83 5.87
CA PRO A 40 5.98 -14.91 6.27
C PRO A 40 5.37 -16.30 6.04
N ASP A 41 4.06 -16.46 6.23
CA ASP A 41 3.30 -17.67 5.96
C ASP A 41 2.99 -17.88 4.46
N LYS A 42 4.03 -18.05 3.64
CA LYS A 42 3.91 -18.41 2.22
C LYS A 42 3.15 -19.73 1.98
N ASP A 43 3.09 -20.59 3.00
CA ASP A 43 2.47 -21.91 2.94
C ASP A 43 0.92 -21.85 2.92
N ASN A 44 0.32 -20.87 3.61
CA ASN A 44 -1.13 -20.71 3.69
C ASN A 44 -1.66 -19.55 2.82
N TYR A 45 -0.83 -18.53 2.53
CA TYR A 45 -1.23 -17.34 1.76
C TYR A 45 -0.12 -16.89 0.78
N PRO A 46 0.23 -17.73 -0.22
CA PRO A 46 1.37 -17.50 -1.12
C PRO A 46 1.30 -16.19 -1.93
N GLU A 47 0.10 -15.66 -2.14
CA GLU A 47 -0.14 -14.59 -3.13
C GLU A 47 -0.38 -13.21 -2.50
N GLN A 48 -0.40 -13.10 -1.16
CA GLN A 48 -0.64 -11.83 -0.47
C GLN A 48 0.67 -11.11 -0.10
N LYS A 49 0.80 -9.89 -0.60
CA LYS A 49 1.94 -8.99 -0.36
C LYS A 49 1.44 -7.65 0.18
N ILE A 50 2.34 -6.83 0.69
CA ILE A 50 2.02 -5.52 1.26
C ILE A 50 2.95 -4.47 0.66
N PHE A 51 2.37 -3.47 0.00
CA PHE A 51 3.10 -2.27 -0.43
C PHE A 51 3.18 -1.28 0.73
N PHE A 52 4.35 -0.69 0.93
CA PHE A 52 4.55 0.43 1.86
C PHE A 52 4.71 1.70 1.04
N VAL A 53 3.61 2.41 0.81
CA VAL A 53 3.54 3.56 -0.10
C VAL A 53 3.73 4.85 0.69
N ILE A 54 4.58 5.74 0.18
CA ILE A 54 4.84 7.07 0.74
C ILE A 54 3.80 8.01 0.16
N VAL A 55 2.97 8.58 1.03
CA VAL A 55 1.98 9.59 0.66
C VAL A 55 2.20 10.78 1.57
N GLU A 56 2.65 11.90 1.01
CA GLU A 56 2.87 13.16 1.76
C GLU A 56 3.77 12.98 3.00
N GLY A 57 4.80 12.12 2.89
CA GLY A 57 5.75 11.85 3.99
C GLY A 57 5.20 10.95 5.10
N TYR A 58 4.06 10.30 4.86
CA TYR A 58 3.47 9.27 5.72
C TYR A 58 3.40 7.92 4.98
N ILE A 59 3.62 6.82 5.69
CA ILE A 59 3.62 5.48 5.10
C ILE A 59 2.27 4.80 5.27
N TYR A 60 1.72 4.35 4.15
CA TYR A 60 0.49 3.56 4.08
C TYR A 60 0.82 2.13 3.65
N LEU A 61 0.30 1.16 4.40
CA LEU A 61 0.36 -0.25 4.08
C LEU A 61 -0.84 -0.59 3.22
N VAL A 62 -0.56 -1.17 2.06
CA VAL A 62 -1.59 -1.54 1.10
C VAL A 62 -1.43 -3.02 0.81
N PRO A 63 -2.16 -3.89 1.54
CA PRO A 63 -2.20 -5.31 1.24
C PRO A 63 -2.81 -5.54 -0.12
N TYR A 64 -2.16 -6.38 -0.92
CA TYR A 64 -2.57 -6.71 -2.27
C TYR A 64 -2.35 -8.19 -2.57
N VAL A 65 -3.14 -8.69 -3.52
CA VAL A 65 -2.98 -10.03 -4.06
C VAL A 65 -2.55 -9.89 -5.52
N VAL A 66 -1.48 -10.59 -5.89
CA VAL A 66 -0.98 -10.62 -7.26
C VAL A 66 -1.68 -11.75 -8.00
N GLY A 67 -2.55 -11.41 -8.95
CA GLY A 67 -3.05 -12.35 -9.93
C GLY A 67 -2.14 -12.42 -11.16
N ARG A 68 -2.55 -13.18 -12.18
CA ARG A 68 -1.79 -13.34 -13.44
C ARG A 68 -1.61 -12.02 -14.20
N GLU A 69 -2.65 -11.18 -14.24
CA GLU A 69 -2.64 -9.90 -14.97
C GLU A 69 -3.09 -8.70 -14.13
N ILE A 70 -3.79 -8.97 -13.02
CA ILE A 70 -4.45 -7.97 -12.18
C ILE A 70 -3.91 -8.05 -10.77
N THR A 71 -3.56 -6.90 -10.21
CA THR A 71 -3.20 -6.72 -8.81
C THR A 71 -4.40 -6.18 -8.04
N PHE A 72 -4.96 -6.97 -7.13
CA PHE A 72 -6.13 -6.56 -6.35
C PHE A 72 -5.72 -5.94 -5.02
N LEU A 73 -6.08 -4.68 -4.79
CA LEU A 73 -5.80 -3.93 -3.55
C LEU A 73 -6.93 -4.16 -2.54
N LYS A 74 -6.60 -4.70 -1.37
CA LYS A 74 -7.61 -5.05 -0.36
C LYS A 74 -8.01 -3.87 0.52
N THR A 75 -7.05 -3.06 0.97
CA THR A 75 -7.27 -1.97 1.94
C THR A 75 -6.09 -1.00 2.00
N ILE A 76 -6.27 0.14 2.68
CA ILE A 76 -5.25 1.16 2.92
C ILE A 76 -5.15 1.41 4.43
N ILE A 77 -4.01 1.05 5.01
CA ILE A 77 -3.78 1.10 6.46
C ILE A 77 -2.66 2.11 6.74
N PRO A 78 -2.94 3.26 7.38
CA PRO A 78 -1.88 4.16 7.81
C PRO A 78 -1.05 3.50 8.89
N SER A 79 0.28 3.53 8.78
CA SER A 79 1.16 2.97 9.82
C SER A 79 2.13 4.00 10.37
N ARG A 80 1.91 4.35 11.64
CA ARG A 80 2.82 5.21 12.41
C ARG A 80 4.19 4.55 12.56
N LYS A 81 4.22 3.24 12.81
CA LYS A 81 5.46 2.45 12.97
C LYS A 81 6.30 2.51 11.69
N ALA A 82 5.67 2.26 10.54
CA ALA A 82 6.33 2.33 9.24
C ALA A 82 6.82 3.75 8.92
N THR A 83 5.99 4.75 9.21
CA THR A 83 6.36 6.16 9.01
C THR A 83 7.56 6.57 9.86
N LYS A 84 7.62 6.14 11.13
CA LYS A 84 8.76 6.41 12.02
C LYS A 84 10.04 5.74 11.51
N ALA A 85 9.95 4.50 11.03
CA ALA A 85 11.08 3.79 10.45
C ALA A 85 11.59 4.49 9.18
N TYR A 86 10.70 4.81 8.24
CA TYR A 86 11.05 5.57 7.03
C TYR A 86 11.71 6.91 7.35
N ARG A 87 11.16 7.68 8.31
CA ARG A 87 11.75 8.96 8.74
C ARG A 87 13.11 8.80 9.42
N LYS A 88 13.34 7.68 10.11
CA LYS A 88 14.64 7.38 10.71
C LYS A 88 15.67 7.12 9.61
N GLU A 89 15.36 6.24 8.66
CA GLU A 89 16.23 5.97 7.50
C GLU A 89 16.54 7.24 6.71
N LYS A 90 15.54 8.10 6.47
CA LYS A 90 15.74 9.37 5.75
C LYS A 90 16.61 10.41 6.47
N LYS A 91 16.77 10.32 7.80
CA LYS A 91 17.63 11.23 8.57
C LYS A 91 19.09 10.79 8.60
N GLU A 92 19.37 9.56 8.19
CA GLU A 92 20.70 8.95 8.19
C GLU A 92 21.34 8.93 6.78
N SER A 93 20.67 9.49 5.77
CA SER A 93 21.15 9.65 4.38
C SER A 93 21.53 11.09 4.04
#